data_AF-A0A2M8N8C9-F1
#
_entry.id   AF-A0A2M8N8C9-F1
#
_cell.length_a   1.000
_cell.length_b   1.000
_cell.length_c   1.000
_cell.angle_alpha   90.00
_cell.angle_beta   90.00
_cell.angle_gamma   90.00
#
_symmetry.space_group_name_H-M   'P 1'
#
loop_
_entity.id
_entity.type
_entity.pdbx_description
1 polymer ?
#
loop_
_entity_poly.entity_id
_entity_poly.type
_entity_poly.pdbx_seq_one_letter_code
_entity_poly.pdbx_strand_id
1 'polypeptide(L)' 'MSGFFDRILGRNRDASANKAKERLQFILVHDRINLSPQQLAAMREEILAVISKYVEVAVEEVDITLEQRDG' A
#
# COMPACT_ATOMS: atom_id res chain seq x y z
N MET A 1 -26.94 33.67 -7.09
CA MET A 1 -25.68 33.27 -7.75
C MET A 1 -24.81 32.46 -6.78
N SER A 2 -25.28 31.27 -6.39
CA SER A 2 -24.61 30.42 -5.38
C SER A 2 -24.23 29.02 -5.89
N GLY A 3 -24.45 28.73 -7.19
CA GLY A 3 -24.26 27.38 -7.75
C GLY A 3 -22.89 27.10 -8.38
N PHE A 4 -21.99 28.09 -8.46
CA PHE A 4 -20.68 27.92 -9.08
C PHE A 4 -19.60 27.50 -8.06
N PHE A 5 -19.67 28.02 -6.84
CA PHE A 5 -18.72 27.69 -5.76
C PHE A 5 -18.97 26.28 -5.19
N ASP A 6 -20.21 25.81 -5.19
CA ASP A 6 -20.61 24.49 -4.67
C ASP A 6 -20.10 23.33 -5.54
N ARG A 7 -19.85 23.57 -6.84
CA ARG A 7 -19.32 22.59 -7.80
C ARG A 7 -17.79 22.43 -7.70
N ILE A 8 -17.10 23.38 -7.08
CA ILE A 8 -15.65 23.33 -6.81
C ILE A 8 -15.39 22.77 -5.40
N LEU A 9 -16.32 22.96 -4.45
CA LEU A 9 -16.17 22.55 -3.05
C LEU A 9 -16.91 21.27 -2.67
N GLY A 10 -17.78 20.73 -3.54
CA GLY A 10 -18.69 19.64 -3.17
C GLY A 10 -18.54 18.34 -3.96
N ARG A 11 -18.27 17.26 -3.21
CA ARG A 11 -18.85 15.91 -3.39
C ARG A 11 -18.13 14.77 -4.13
N ASN A 12 -16.81 14.78 -4.31
CA ASN A 12 -16.12 13.53 -4.71
C ASN A 12 -14.65 13.38 -4.30
N ARG A 13 -14.19 14.11 -3.28
CA ARG A 13 -12.78 14.04 -2.85
C ARG A 13 -12.42 12.67 -2.25
N ASP A 14 -13.35 12.01 -1.57
CA ASP A 14 -13.09 10.75 -0.85
C ASP A 14 -12.88 9.55 -1.79
N ALA A 15 -13.54 9.53 -2.96
CA ALA A 15 -13.41 8.42 -3.90
C ALA A 15 -12.01 8.35 -4.54
N SER A 16 -11.40 9.49 -4.84
CA SER A 16 -10.12 9.54 -5.56
C SER A 16 -8.93 9.21 -4.67
N ALA A 17 -8.92 9.69 -3.42
CA ALA A 17 -7.86 9.44 -2.45
C ALA A 17 -7.81 7.96 -2.06
N ASN A 18 -8.96 7.35 -1.77
CA ASN A 18 -9.05 5.92 -1.46
C ASN A 18 -8.61 5.06 -2.66
N LYS A 19 -9.01 5.43 -3.88
CA LYS A 19 -8.59 4.73 -5.11
C LYS A 19 -7.10 4.86 -5.41
N ALA A 20 -6.47 5.96 -5.03
CA ALA A 20 -5.02 6.12 -5.11
C ALA A 20 -4.30 5.23 -4.07
N LYS A 21 -4.85 5.13 -2.86
CA LYS A 21 -4.33 4.24 -1.81
C LYS A 21 -4.38 2.77 -2.23
N GLU A 22 -5.50 2.32 -2.80
CA GLU A 22 -5.65 0.94 -3.31
C GLU A 22 -4.64 0.61 -4.42
N ARG A 23 -4.33 1.57 -5.31
CA ARG A 23 -3.34 1.37 -6.39
C ARG A 23 -1.92 1.13 -5.87
N LEU A 24 -1.61 1.55 -4.65
CA LEU A 24 -0.32 1.36 -4.00
C LEU A 24 -0.29 0.15 -3.05
N GLN A 25 -1.43 -0.52 -2.84
CA GLN A 25 -1.52 -1.66 -1.94
C GLN A 25 -1.11 -2.95 -2.66
N PHE A 26 0.05 -3.49 -2.30
CA PHE A 26 0.51 -4.80 -2.78
C PHE A 26 0.19 -5.87 -1.74
N ILE A 27 -0.55 -6.91 -2.15
CA ILE A 27 -0.94 -8.02 -1.25
C ILE A 27 -0.17 -9.27 -1.68
N LEU A 28 0.70 -9.76 -0.80
CA LEU A 28 1.41 -11.02 -0.98
C LEU A 28 0.69 -12.13 -0.19
N VAL A 29 -0.05 -13.00 -0.88
CA VAL A 29 -0.70 -14.15 -0.25
C VAL A 29 0.26 -15.34 -0.30
N HIS A 30 0.63 -15.87 0.86
CA HIS A 30 1.45 -17.06 0.94
C HIS A 30 0.75 -18.17 1.73
N ASP A 31 0.43 -19.28 1.05
CA ASP A 31 -0.47 -20.31 1.57
C ASP A 31 0.17 -21.19 2.67
N ARG A 32 1.49 -21.43 2.65
CA ARG A 32 2.16 -22.37 3.59
C ARG A 32 3.66 -22.14 3.77
N ILE A 33 4.13 -21.08 4.41
CA ILE A 33 5.54 -21.07 4.88
C ILE A 33 5.67 -20.86 6.37
N ASN A 34 6.36 -21.82 7.00
CA ASN A 34 7.19 -21.60 8.16
C ASN A 34 8.41 -20.73 7.78
N LEU A 35 8.20 -19.47 7.36
CA LEU A 35 9.31 -18.54 7.21
C LEU A 35 9.83 -18.22 8.61
N SER A 36 11.12 -18.44 8.83
CA SER A 36 11.76 -17.89 10.02
C SER A 36 11.69 -16.35 9.98
N PRO A 37 11.65 -15.66 11.13
CA PRO A 37 11.67 -14.20 11.18
C PRO A 37 12.82 -13.60 10.37
N GLN A 38 13.97 -14.27 10.32
CA GLN A 38 15.13 -13.84 9.54
C GLN A 38 14.88 -13.88 8.03
N GLN A 39 14.25 -14.94 7.52
CA GLN A 39 13.92 -15.04 6.10
C GLN A 39 12.86 -14.04 5.68
N LEU A 40 11.91 -13.73 6.58
CA LEU A 40 10.88 -12.72 6.36
C LEU A 40 11.49 -11.32 6.28
N ALA A 41 12.47 -11.02 7.15
CA ALA A 41 13.24 -9.77 7.09
C ALA A 41 14.08 -9.66 5.81
N ALA A 42 14.75 -10.73 5.39
CA ALA A 42 15.54 -10.74 4.16
C ALA A 42 14.66 -10.51 2.91
N MET A 43 13.52 -11.20 2.83
CA MET A 43 12.55 -11.02 1.73
C MET A 43 12.02 -9.59 1.67
N ARG A 44 11.76 -8.97 2.83
CA ARG A 44 11.36 -7.56 2.91
C ARG A 44 12.41 -6.64 2.28
N GLU A 45 13.68 -6.80 2.63
CA GLU A 45 14.76 -5.98 2.09
C GLU A 45 14.89 -6.15 0.57
N GLU A 46 14.81 -7.38 0.07
CA GLU A 46 14.89 -7.67 -1.36
C GLU A 46 13.75 -7.02 -2.15
N ILE A 47 12.50 -7.14 -1.66
CA ILE A 47 11.33 -6.53 -2.32
C ILE A 47 11.46 -5.01 -2.34
N LEU A 48 11.82 -4.40 -1.21
CA LEU A 48 12.03 -2.94 -1.12
C LEU A 48 13.14 -2.46 -2.05
N ALA A 49 14.26 -3.18 -2.11
CA ALA A 49 15.37 -2.86 -2.99
C ALA A 49 14.98 -2.89 -4.47
N VAL A 50 14.08 -3.81 -4.87
CA VAL A 50 13.56 -3.87 -6.23
C VAL A 50 12.61 -2.70 -6.53
N ILE A 51 11.68 -2.40 -5.63
CA ILE A 51 10.73 -1.27 -5.79
C ILE A 51 11.51 0.06 -5.89
N SER A 52 12.54 0.22 -5.06
CA SER A 52 13.39 1.43 -5.01
C SER A 52 14.11 1.72 -6.34
N LYS A 53 14.26 0.74 -7.23
CA LYS A 53 14.82 0.95 -8.57
C LYS A 53 13.88 1.73 -9.50
N TYR A 54 12.58 1.72 -9.21
CA TYR A 54 11.56 2.29 -10.07
C TYR A 54 10.78 3.41 -9.40
N VAL A 55 10.81 3.50 -8.07
CA VAL A 55 10.06 4.48 -7.29
C VAL A 55 10.93 4.94 -6.11
N GLU A 56 11.04 6.24 -5.89
CA GLU A 56 11.63 6.77 -4.65
C GLU A 56 10.67 6.48 -3.49
N VAL A 57 11.07 5.56 -2.60
CA VAL A 57 10.32 5.17 -1.42
C VAL A 57 11.21 5.29 -0.18
N ALA A 58 10.73 5.98 0.85
CA ALA A 58 11.37 6.01 2.15
C ALA A 58 11.04 4.70 2.90
N VAL A 59 12.06 3.95 3.31
CA VAL A 59 11.88 2.63 3.94
C VAL A 59 11.05 2.72 5.22
N GLU A 60 11.23 3.80 5.98
CA GLU A 60 10.44 4.16 7.15
C GLU A 60 8.95 4.44 6.88
N GLU A 61 8.56 4.77 5.65
CA GLU A 61 7.17 5.04 5.27
C GLU A 61 6.43 3.80 4.73
N VAL A 62 7.12 2.67 4.59
CA VAL A 62 6.51 1.42 4.10
C VAL A 62 5.98 0.59 5.26
N ASP A 63 4.65 0.49 5.33
CA ASP A 63 3.94 -0.37 6.28
C ASP A 63 3.73 -1.78 5.69
N ILE A 64 4.01 -2.81 6.49
CA ILE A 64 3.93 -4.22 6.08
C ILE A 64 3.07 -4.96 7.10
N THR A 65 1.87 -5.33 6.67
CA THR A 65 0.93 -6.12 7.48
C THR A 65 0.93 -7.57 7.01
N LEU A 66 1.28 -8.50 7.91
CA LEU A 66 1.01 -9.92 7.69
C LEU A 66 -0.39 -10.24 8.22
N GLU A 67 -1.31 -10.54 7.31
CA GLU A 67 -2.60 -11.10 7.67
C GLU A 67 -2.58 -12.62 7.42
N GLN A 68 -2.67 -13.39 8.51
CA GLN A 68 -2.88 -14.82 8.42
C GLN A 68 -4.38 -15.05 8.21
N ARG A 69 -4.75 -15.51 7.02
CA ARG A 69 -6.13 -15.83 6.70
C ARG A 69 -6.43 -17.21 7.26
N ASP A 70 -6.92 -17.27 8.49
CA ASP A 70 -7.50 -18.49 9.05
C ASP A 70 -8.71 -18.86 8.17
N GLY A 71 -8.60 -20.02 7.50
CA GLY A 71 -9.63 -20.57 6.62
C GLY A 71 -10.84 -21.10 7.37
#